data_AF-A0A0V1PTE2-F1
#
_entry.id   AF-A0A0V1PTE2-F1
#
_cell.length_a   1.000
_cell.length_b   1.000
_cell.length_c   1.000
_cell.angle_alpha   90.00
_cell.angle_beta   90.00
_cell.angle_gamma   90.00
#
_symmetry.space_group_name_H-M   'P 1'
#
loop_
_entity.id
_entity.type
_entity.pdbx_description
1 polymer ?
#
loop_
_entity_poly.entity_id
_entity_poly.type
_entity_poly.pdbx_seq_one_letter_code
_entity_poly.pdbx_strand_id
1 'polypeptide(L)'
;MNAWFKESQRLGFHSDLVRNCIYAISTMHLDNLDFYESIKGSKLIQSPQAMKFFDCHIAIFEPNQLRGFHQSKVLYRKTIQYFLNSVKKTMNVINDIESGNGPHSISQAIEILISSLIIFNLLLHHHTMFLPLIAYDISQPSLLSICMGMKHVKSIIVPYLEETSFGILFKEDTTTVLDSKFCNRISLIEQLTEYRLILEERDEIQPHESLIYIDSIKKLESIIYKIIILNNQQLIWGWIGEQDDEFYILANDKKEYFACKLLFYYCSLRVILTGRTGYQGNTWTFYCHWFKNYNLARFGHWRDHKDISLYQLVFLYDYEVKDLTSFLATNQMNFESK
;
A
#
# COMPACT_ATOMS: atom_id res chain seq x y z
N MET A 1 19.82 -5.17 -8.62
CA MET A 1 18.61 -5.79 -9.21
C MET A 1 18.72 -7.32 -9.42
N ASN A 2 19.90 -7.89 -9.72
CA ASN A 2 20.06 -9.33 -10.03
C ASN A 2 20.02 -10.29 -8.80
N ALA A 3 20.42 -9.83 -7.61
CA ALA A 3 20.43 -10.65 -6.40
C ALA A 3 19.02 -10.97 -5.88
N TRP A 4 18.10 -10.00 -5.95
CA TRP A 4 16.70 -10.16 -5.53
C TRP A 4 16.00 -11.27 -6.31
N PHE A 5 16.05 -11.20 -7.64
CA PHE A 5 15.40 -12.18 -8.52
C PHE A 5 15.96 -13.60 -8.32
N LYS A 6 17.28 -13.71 -8.19
CA LYS A 6 17.96 -14.99 -7.97
C LYS A 6 17.59 -15.63 -6.63
N GLU A 7 17.55 -14.83 -5.56
CA GLU A 7 17.23 -15.34 -4.22
C GLU A 7 15.72 -15.58 -4.03
N SER A 8 14.85 -14.76 -4.62
CA SER A 8 13.40 -15.04 -4.63
C SER A 8 13.09 -16.35 -5.36
N GLN A 9 13.79 -16.64 -6.47
CA GLN A 9 13.65 -17.91 -7.17
C GLN A 9 14.17 -19.08 -6.33
N ARG A 10 15.41 -18.98 -5.80
CA ARG A 10 16.01 -20.01 -4.95
C ARG A 10 15.11 -20.33 -3.75
N LEU A 11 14.68 -19.31 -3.02
CA LEU A 11 13.85 -19.47 -1.83
C LEU A 11 12.43 -19.94 -2.19
N GLY A 12 11.90 -19.62 -3.36
CA GLY A 12 10.63 -20.19 -3.84
C GLY A 12 10.65 -21.71 -4.00
N PHE A 13 11.83 -22.31 -4.25
CA PHE A 13 12.00 -23.76 -4.31
C PHE A 13 12.34 -24.40 -2.94
N HIS A 14 13.01 -23.66 -2.06
CA HIS A 14 13.61 -24.23 -0.84
C HIS A 14 12.96 -23.81 0.48
N SER A 15 12.22 -22.69 0.51
CA SER A 15 11.52 -22.21 1.70
C SER A 15 10.01 -22.42 1.54
N ASP A 16 9.42 -23.22 2.42
CA ASP A 16 7.97 -23.38 2.48
C ASP A 16 7.27 -22.06 2.78
N LEU A 17 7.90 -21.14 3.49
CA LEU A 17 7.34 -19.83 3.80
C LEU A 17 7.21 -18.98 2.53
N VAL A 18 8.31 -18.82 1.80
CA VAL A 18 8.35 -18.03 0.56
C VAL A 18 7.47 -18.67 -0.51
N ARG A 19 7.50 -20.01 -0.63
CA ARG A 19 6.65 -20.76 -1.55
C ARG A 19 5.16 -20.56 -1.29
N ASN A 20 4.71 -20.60 -0.03
CA ASN A 20 3.31 -20.33 0.30
C ASN A 20 2.91 -18.88 0.00
N CYS A 21 3.81 -17.91 0.19
CA CYS A 21 3.60 -16.52 -0.19
C CYS A 21 3.48 -16.35 -1.72
N ILE A 22 4.34 -17.00 -2.50
CA ILE A 22 4.26 -17.03 -3.96
C ILE A 22 2.94 -17.64 -4.43
N TYR A 23 2.51 -18.76 -3.83
CA TYR A 23 1.22 -19.35 -4.16
C TYR A 23 0.04 -18.45 -3.79
N ALA A 24 0.09 -17.75 -2.65
CA ALA A 24 -0.95 -16.79 -2.27
C ALA A 24 -1.06 -15.63 -3.26
N ILE A 25 0.06 -15.02 -3.69
CA ILE A 25 0.02 -13.92 -4.65
C ILE A 25 -0.38 -14.40 -6.05
N SER A 26 0.08 -15.58 -6.49
CA SER A 26 -0.33 -16.15 -7.79
C SER A 26 -1.82 -16.50 -7.80
N THR A 27 -2.35 -17.10 -6.73
CA THR A 27 -3.78 -17.40 -6.63
C THR A 27 -4.64 -16.14 -6.54
N MET A 28 -4.14 -15.09 -5.90
CA MET A 28 -4.75 -13.75 -5.92
C MET A 28 -4.85 -13.17 -7.34
N HIS A 29 -3.76 -13.22 -8.11
CA HIS A 29 -3.78 -12.75 -9.50
C HIS A 29 -4.72 -13.56 -10.38
N LEU A 30 -4.87 -14.86 -10.10
CA LEU A 30 -5.84 -15.73 -10.76
C LEU A 30 -7.28 -15.47 -10.29
N ASP A 31 -7.51 -15.07 -9.03
CA ASP A 31 -8.85 -14.70 -8.55
C ASP A 31 -9.29 -13.33 -9.11
N ASN A 32 -8.34 -12.40 -9.30
CA ASN A 32 -8.52 -11.12 -10.00
C ASN A 32 -8.57 -11.26 -11.53
N LEU A 33 -9.03 -12.39 -12.08
CA LEU A 33 -9.20 -12.63 -13.52
C LEU A 33 -10.30 -11.75 -14.18
N ASP A 34 -10.24 -10.43 -13.94
CA ASP A 34 -10.31 -9.41 -14.99
C ASP A 34 -8.97 -9.33 -15.77
N PHE A 35 -7.90 -10.02 -15.33
CA PHE A 35 -6.61 -10.08 -16.01
C PHE A 35 -6.72 -10.60 -17.47
N TYR A 36 -7.65 -11.51 -17.79
CA TYR A 36 -7.86 -11.95 -19.18
C TYR A 36 -8.58 -10.91 -20.06
N GLU A 37 -9.51 -10.14 -19.48
CA GLU A 37 -10.19 -9.03 -20.16
C GLU A 37 -9.22 -7.87 -20.42
N SER A 38 -8.35 -7.55 -19.45
CA SER A 38 -7.36 -6.47 -19.58
C SER A 38 -6.21 -6.81 -20.53
N ILE A 39 -5.83 -8.09 -20.65
CA ILE A 39 -4.77 -8.51 -21.57
C ILE A 39 -5.29 -8.64 -23.01
N LYS A 40 -6.56 -9.03 -23.24
CA LYS A 40 -7.17 -9.11 -24.59
C LYS A 40 -7.07 -7.81 -25.40
N GLY A 41 -7.02 -6.65 -24.74
CA GLY A 41 -6.82 -5.34 -25.37
C GLY A 41 -5.36 -4.86 -25.43
N SER A 42 -4.42 -5.57 -24.80
CA SER A 42 -3.02 -5.12 -24.68
C SER A 42 -2.15 -5.63 -25.84
N LYS A 43 -1.26 -4.77 -26.36
CA LYS A 43 -0.30 -5.11 -27.42
C LYS A 43 0.70 -6.23 -27.03
N LEU A 44 0.73 -6.63 -25.74
CA LEU A 44 1.57 -7.70 -25.21
C LEU A 44 1.18 -9.10 -25.72
N ILE A 45 -0.08 -9.33 -26.12
CA ILE A 45 -0.54 -10.64 -26.66
C ILE A 45 -0.08 -10.89 -28.10
N GLN A 46 0.28 -9.87 -28.88
CA GLN A 46 0.58 -10.07 -30.31
C GLN A 46 1.89 -10.82 -30.59
N SER A 47 2.67 -11.12 -29.56
CA SER A 47 3.83 -12.01 -29.66
C SER A 47 3.37 -13.46 -29.86
N PRO A 48 3.80 -14.16 -30.93
CA PRO A 48 3.48 -15.58 -31.15
C PRO A 48 3.93 -16.50 -30.00
N GLN A 49 4.93 -16.07 -29.23
CA GLN A 49 5.44 -16.81 -28.06
C GLN A 49 4.57 -16.58 -26.82
N ALA A 50 4.04 -15.37 -26.65
CA ALA A 50 3.06 -15.07 -25.61
C ALA A 50 1.75 -15.81 -25.89
N MET A 51 1.26 -15.81 -27.13
CA MET A 51 0.07 -16.59 -27.52
C MET A 51 0.27 -18.10 -27.27
N LYS A 52 1.41 -18.68 -27.65
CA LYS A 52 1.72 -20.09 -27.33
C LYS A 52 1.76 -20.38 -25.82
N PHE A 53 2.30 -19.46 -25.01
CA PHE A 53 2.33 -19.61 -23.55
C PHE A 53 0.91 -19.59 -22.96
N PHE A 54 0.07 -18.65 -23.42
CA PHE A 54 -1.32 -18.52 -22.99
C PHE A 54 -2.19 -19.68 -23.51
N ASP A 55 -2.06 -20.10 -24.77
CA ASP A 55 -2.82 -21.21 -25.35
C ASP A 55 -2.52 -22.53 -24.64
N CYS A 56 -1.26 -22.75 -24.25
CA CYS A 56 -0.85 -23.92 -23.48
C CYS A 56 -1.45 -23.90 -22.06
N HIS A 57 -1.63 -22.72 -21.45
CA HIS A 57 -2.30 -22.58 -20.17
C HIS A 57 -3.82 -22.67 -20.30
N ILE A 58 -4.44 -22.10 -21.34
CA ILE A 58 -5.88 -22.17 -21.61
C ILE A 58 -6.31 -23.61 -21.90
N ALA A 59 -5.48 -24.40 -22.59
CA ALA A 59 -5.76 -25.82 -22.84
C ALA A 59 -5.75 -26.68 -21.56
N ILE A 60 -5.12 -26.21 -20.46
CA ILE A 60 -5.21 -26.84 -19.14
C ILE A 60 -6.55 -26.49 -18.45
N PHE A 61 -7.21 -25.41 -18.88
CA PHE A 61 -8.33 -24.79 -18.16
C PHE A 61 -9.72 -24.90 -18.80
N GLU A 62 -9.91 -25.56 -19.94
CA GLU A 62 -11.26 -25.92 -20.41
C GLU A 62 -11.31 -27.33 -21.01
N PRO A 63 -12.39 -28.13 -20.81
CA PRO A 63 -13.76 -27.65 -20.75
C PRO A 63 -14.60 -28.30 -19.63
N ASN A 64 -15.11 -27.48 -18.71
CA ASN A 64 -16.47 -27.61 -18.21
C ASN A 64 -16.86 -26.35 -17.46
N GLN A 65 -17.31 -25.37 -18.26
CA GLN A 65 -18.29 -24.36 -17.88
C GLN A 65 -17.84 -23.41 -16.76
N LEU A 66 -17.47 -22.21 -17.19
CA LEU A 66 -17.93 -20.90 -16.72
C LEU A 66 -19.37 -20.93 -16.11
N ARG A 67 -19.59 -21.69 -15.04
CA ARG A 67 -20.74 -21.61 -14.14
C ARG A 67 -20.27 -20.95 -12.85
N GLY A 68 -20.34 -19.62 -12.94
CA GLY A 68 -20.63 -18.67 -11.87
C GLY A 68 -20.27 -19.03 -10.43
N PHE A 69 -19.48 -18.17 -9.80
CA PHE A 69 -19.38 -17.98 -8.35
C PHE A 69 -18.81 -19.13 -7.48
N HIS A 70 -18.70 -20.37 -7.97
CA HIS A 70 -18.22 -21.49 -7.16
C HIS A 70 -16.71 -21.73 -7.26
N GLN A 71 -16.09 -21.49 -8.42
CA GLN A 71 -14.62 -21.54 -8.57
C GLN A 71 -13.93 -20.35 -7.89
N SER A 72 -14.52 -19.15 -7.93
CA SER A 72 -14.04 -18.01 -7.15
C SER A 72 -14.07 -18.36 -5.66
N LYS A 73 -15.13 -19.00 -5.13
CA LYS A 73 -15.14 -19.44 -3.73
C LYS A 73 -14.04 -20.44 -3.38
N VAL A 74 -13.68 -21.38 -4.25
CA VAL A 74 -12.62 -22.37 -3.97
C VAL A 74 -11.23 -21.73 -4.09
N LEU A 75 -10.98 -20.94 -5.14
CA LEU A 75 -9.73 -20.21 -5.34
C LEU A 75 -9.55 -19.17 -4.23
N TYR A 76 -10.54 -18.33 -3.97
CA TYR A 76 -10.59 -17.39 -2.84
C TYR A 76 -10.34 -18.08 -1.49
N ARG A 77 -11.00 -19.22 -1.22
CA ARG A 77 -10.75 -20.00 0.02
C ARG A 77 -9.32 -20.50 0.09
N LYS A 78 -8.74 -20.96 -1.02
CA LYS A 78 -7.33 -21.36 -1.07
C LYS A 78 -6.39 -20.17 -0.92
N THR A 79 -6.65 -19.03 -1.57
CA THR A 79 -5.91 -17.77 -1.42
C THR A 79 -5.90 -17.33 0.03
N ILE A 80 -7.07 -17.30 0.69
CA ILE A 80 -7.20 -17.02 2.13
C ILE A 80 -6.42 -18.04 2.94
N GLN A 81 -6.58 -19.33 2.67
CA GLN A 81 -5.90 -20.38 3.44
C GLN A 81 -4.38 -20.26 3.33
N TYR A 82 -3.83 -20.07 2.13
CA TYR A 82 -2.40 -19.85 1.91
C TYR A 82 -1.94 -18.56 2.57
N PHE A 83 -2.70 -17.46 2.43
CA PHE A 83 -2.40 -16.19 3.07
C PHE A 83 -2.36 -16.31 4.60
N LEU A 84 -3.41 -16.85 5.23
CA LEU A 84 -3.48 -17.03 6.69
C LEU A 84 -2.38 -17.97 7.19
N ASN A 85 -2.07 -19.03 6.46
CA ASN A 85 -0.96 -19.91 6.80
C ASN A 85 0.39 -19.21 6.70
N SER A 86 0.61 -18.40 5.65
CA SER A 86 1.82 -17.59 5.50
C SER A 86 1.94 -16.55 6.62
N VAL A 87 0.87 -15.81 6.93
CA VAL A 87 0.84 -14.85 8.04
C VAL A 87 1.16 -15.55 9.37
N LYS A 88 0.48 -16.66 9.67
CA LYS A 88 0.71 -17.42 10.91
C LYS A 88 2.15 -17.91 11.02
N LYS A 89 2.70 -18.48 9.95
CA LYS A 89 4.10 -18.96 9.94
C LYS A 89 5.10 -17.82 10.06
N THR A 90 4.90 -16.72 9.34
CA THR A 90 5.74 -15.52 9.45
C THR A 90 5.71 -14.97 10.87
N MET A 91 4.52 -14.83 11.48
CA MET A 91 4.38 -14.33 12.86
C MET A 91 5.00 -15.26 13.89
N ASN A 92 4.88 -16.58 13.75
CA ASN A 92 5.55 -17.51 14.65
C ASN A 92 7.07 -17.33 14.60
N VAL A 93 7.64 -17.21 13.39
CA VAL A 93 9.07 -16.98 13.23
C VAL A 93 9.50 -15.63 13.81
N ILE A 94 8.68 -14.60 13.69
CA ILE A 94 8.94 -13.27 14.29
C ILE A 94 8.93 -13.36 15.82
N ASN A 95 7.91 -13.99 16.41
CA ASN A 95 7.81 -14.16 17.86
C ASN A 95 8.98 -14.97 18.42
N ASP A 96 9.42 -16.01 17.71
CA ASP A 96 10.59 -16.81 18.08
C ASP A 96 11.88 -15.96 18.07
N ILE A 97 11.99 -15.01 17.13
CA ILE A 97 13.12 -14.07 17.03
C ILE A 97 13.09 -13.04 18.16
N GLU A 98 11.92 -12.44 18.44
CA GLU A 98 11.70 -11.46 19.50
C GLU A 98 11.96 -12.04 20.90
N SER A 99 11.76 -13.34 21.09
CA SER A 99 12.04 -14.05 22.35
C SER A 99 13.53 -14.15 22.73
N GLY A 100 14.42 -13.50 21.96
CA GLY A 100 15.84 -13.31 22.29
C GLY A 100 16.81 -14.16 21.46
N ASN A 101 16.32 -14.93 20.49
CA ASN A 101 17.15 -15.83 19.70
C ASN A 101 17.71 -15.19 18.42
N GLY A 102 17.17 -14.06 17.97
CA GLY A 102 17.52 -13.48 16.68
C GLY A 102 17.20 -14.42 15.51
N PRO A 103 17.42 -14.01 14.25
CA PRO A 103 17.42 -14.95 13.13
C PRO A 103 18.57 -15.94 13.29
N HIS A 104 18.29 -17.24 13.18
CA HIS A 104 19.31 -18.29 13.27
C HIS A 104 20.29 -18.30 12.09
N SER A 105 19.96 -17.64 10.97
CA SER A 105 20.85 -17.49 9.81
C SER A 105 20.45 -16.32 8.91
N ILE A 106 21.38 -15.89 8.05
CA ILE A 106 21.12 -14.90 6.99
C ILE A 106 20.00 -15.38 6.04
N SER A 107 19.93 -16.68 5.72
CA SER A 107 18.85 -17.21 4.87
C SER A 107 17.48 -17.02 5.51
N GLN A 108 17.37 -17.25 6.82
CA GLN A 108 16.13 -17.05 7.56
C GLN A 108 15.72 -15.56 7.58
N ALA A 109 16.68 -14.65 7.76
CA ALA A 109 16.45 -13.21 7.68
C ALA A 109 15.92 -12.78 6.30
N ILE A 110 16.49 -13.31 5.21
CA ILE A 110 16.01 -13.06 3.84
C ILE A 110 14.61 -13.66 3.62
N GLU A 111 14.34 -14.85 4.13
CA GLU A 111 13.04 -15.52 4.01
C GLU A 111 11.93 -14.70 4.67
N ILE A 112 12.17 -14.16 5.87
CA ILE A 112 11.19 -13.34 6.58
C ILE A 112 10.98 -12.01 5.84
N LEU A 113 12.06 -11.37 5.35
CA LEU A 113 11.96 -10.14 4.57
C LEU A 113 11.08 -10.34 3.32
N ILE A 114 11.41 -11.34 2.50
CA ILE A 114 10.68 -11.63 1.26
C ILE A 114 9.22 -11.98 1.57
N SER A 115 8.98 -12.84 2.56
CA SER A 115 7.62 -13.26 2.91
C SER A 115 6.78 -12.09 3.43
N SER A 116 7.37 -11.21 4.26
CA SER A 116 6.71 -10.01 4.76
C SER A 116 6.38 -9.04 3.62
N LEU A 117 7.31 -8.83 2.68
CA LEU A 117 7.06 -7.99 1.51
C LEU A 117 5.97 -8.56 0.58
N ILE A 118 5.90 -9.88 0.40
CA ILE A 118 4.84 -10.50 -0.39
C ILE A 118 3.48 -10.38 0.32
N ILE A 119 3.44 -10.63 1.64
CA ILE A 119 2.22 -10.45 2.46
C ILE A 119 1.72 -9.00 2.38
N PHE A 120 2.63 -8.03 2.48
CA PHE A 120 2.33 -6.61 2.36
C PHE A 120 1.76 -6.26 1.00
N ASN A 121 2.44 -6.66 -0.08
CA ASN A 121 1.94 -6.44 -1.43
C ASN A 121 0.56 -7.09 -1.63
N LEU A 122 0.34 -8.29 -1.12
CA LEU A 122 -0.95 -8.95 -1.19
C LEU A 122 -2.03 -8.11 -0.50
N LEU A 123 -1.77 -7.63 0.72
CA LEU A 123 -2.72 -6.79 1.46
C LEU A 123 -2.99 -5.43 0.80
N LEU A 124 -1.97 -4.81 0.22
CA LEU A 124 -2.06 -3.51 -0.43
C LEU A 124 -2.81 -3.56 -1.77
N HIS A 125 -2.57 -4.61 -2.56
CA HIS A 125 -3.08 -4.75 -3.93
C HIS A 125 -4.39 -5.53 -4.03
N HIS A 126 -4.85 -6.19 -2.96
CA HIS A 126 -6.05 -6.99 -3.08
C HIS A 126 -7.34 -6.17 -3.24
N HIS A 127 -8.19 -6.62 -4.15
CA HIS A 127 -9.49 -6.00 -4.44
C HIS A 127 -10.55 -6.38 -3.38
N THR A 128 -10.40 -7.55 -2.75
CA THR A 128 -11.26 -7.96 -1.65
C THR A 128 -10.65 -7.42 -0.35
N MET A 129 -11.42 -6.61 0.38
CA MET A 129 -11.04 -6.04 1.67
C MET A 129 -10.79 -7.13 2.72
N PHE A 130 -9.61 -7.74 2.71
CA PHE A 130 -9.24 -8.72 3.73
C PHE A 130 -9.13 -8.08 5.11
N LEU A 131 -8.68 -6.83 5.15
CA LEU A 131 -8.52 -6.05 6.37
C LEU A 131 -8.95 -4.61 6.14
N PRO A 132 -9.61 -3.99 7.13
CA PRO A 132 -9.84 -2.55 7.10
C PRO A 132 -8.52 -1.81 7.27
N LEU A 133 -8.45 -0.56 6.79
CA LEU A 133 -7.25 0.26 6.94
C LEU A 133 -6.96 0.50 8.42
N ILE A 134 -7.97 0.97 9.15
CA ILE A 134 -7.99 1.17 10.59
C ILE A 134 -8.91 0.15 11.26
N ALA A 135 -8.63 -0.20 12.50
CA ALA A 135 -9.45 -1.12 13.26
C ALA A 135 -10.74 -0.43 13.75
N TYR A 136 -11.87 -1.16 13.73
CA TYR A 136 -13.08 -0.68 14.39
C TYR A 136 -12.87 -0.66 15.92
N ASP A 137 -12.29 -1.75 16.43
CA ASP A 137 -11.85 -1.97 17.81
C ASP A 137 -10.36 -2.37 17.82
N ILE A 138 -9.61 -1.93 18.81
CA ILE A 138 -8.16 -2.17 18.99
C ILE A 138 -7.86 -3.68 19.04
N SER A 139 -8.83 -4.50 19.46
CA SER A 139 -8.71 -5.96 19.48
C SER A 139 -8.65 -6.60 18.09
N GLN A 140 -9.01 -5.87 17.03
CA GLN A 140 -9.09 -6.39 15.67
C GLN A 140 -7.85 -6.02 14.84
N PRO A 141 -7.36 -6.93 13.98
CA PRO A 141 -6.27 -6.61 13.08
C PRO A 141 -6.71 -5.57 12.04
N SER A 142 -5.83 -4.61 11.76
CA SER A 142 -5.97 -3.64 10.68
C SER A 142 -4.74 -3.63 9.78
N LEU A 143 -4.84 -2.99 8.63
CA LEU A 143 -3.68 -2.83 7.75
C LEU A 143 -2.58 -2.02 8.45
N LEU A 144 -2.93 -0.99 9.22
CA LEU A 144 -1.96 -0.21 10.00
C LEU A 144 -1.26 -1.07 11.06
N SER A 145 -1.99 -1.94 11.77
CA SER A 145 -1.36 -2.82 12.76
C SER A 145 -0.36 -3.79 12.12
N ILE A 146 -0.62 -4.22 10.88
CA ILE A 146 0.34 -5.03 10.12
C ILE A 146 1.54 -4.20 9.66
N CYS A 147 1.34 -2.95 9.22
CA CYS A 147 2.43 -2.04 8.85
C CYS A 147 3.38 -1.80 10.03
N MET A 148 2.83 -1.58 11.23
CA MET A 148 3.61 -1.47 12.47
C MET A 148 4.42 -2.73 12.73
N GLY A 149 3.79 -3.91 12.70
CA GLY A 149 4.48 -5.18 12.90
C GLY A 149 5.60 -5.39 11.89
N MET A 150 5.38 -5.07 10.61
CA MET A 150 6.40 -5.15 9.58
C MET A 150 7.57 -4.19 9.79
N LYS A 151 7.32 -2.99 10.30
CA LYS A 151 8.39 -2.04 10.65
C LYS A 151 9.25 -2.60 11.77
N HIS A 152 8.63 -3.20 12.78
CA HIS A 152 9.35 -3.86 13.86
C HIS A 152 10.23 -5.01 13.32
N VAL A 153 9.65 -5.88 12.49
CA VAL A 153 10.37 -6.97 11.80
C VAL A 153 11.55 -6.45 10.97
N LYS A 154 11.36 -5.35 10.24
CA LYS A 154 12.43 -4.69 9.48
C LYS A 154 13.56 -4.25 10.42
N SER A 155 13.26 -3.63 11.56
CA SER A 155 14.28 -3.18 12.53
C SER A 155 15.13 -4.33 13.08
N ILE A 156 14.53 -5.52 13.24
CA ILE A 156 15.25 -6.71 13.70
C ILE A 156 16.12 -7.30 12.59
N ILE A 157 15.63 -7.33 11.35
CA ILE A 157 16.27 -8.04 10.24
C ILE A 157 17.37 -7.21 9.56
N VAL A 158 17.19 -5.90 9.42
CA VAL A 158 18.10 -5.01 8.69
C VAL A 158 19.57 -5.15 9.14
N PRO A 159 19.89 -5.15 10.45
CA PRO A 159 21.27 -5.31 10.91
C PRO A 159 21.96 -6.59 10.40
N TYR A 160 21.21 -7.67 10.18
CA TYR A 160 21.76 -8.94 9.66
C TYR A 160 21.94 -8.94 8.14
N LEU A 161 21.26 -8.06 7.42
CA LEU A 161 21.28 -8.00 5.97
C LEU A 161 22.15 -6.86 5.41
N GLU A 162 22.48 -5.85 6.21
CA GLU A 162 23.29 -4.70 5.81
C GLU A 162 24.66 -5.08 5.25
N GLU A 163 25.30 -6.09 5.83
CA GLU A 163 26.62 -6.57 5.39
C GLU A 163 26.55 -7.56 4.20
N THR A 164 25.34 -7.90 3.76
CA THR A 164 25.12 -8.83 2.65
C THR A 164 24.90 -8.09 1.32
N SER A 165 24.76 -8.84 0.23
CA SER A 165 24.36 -8.28 -1.07
C SER A 165 22.97 -7.61 -1.06
N PHE A 166 22.16 -7.86 -0.02
CA PHE A 166 20.88 -7.20 0.22
C PHE A 166 21.00 -5.85 0.93
N GLY A 167 22.16 -5.52 1.52
CA GLY A 167 22.38 -4.24 2.19
C GLY A 167 22.09 -3.03 1.31
N ILE A 168 22.24 -3.17 -0.01
CA ILE A 168 21.90 -2.13 -0.99
C ILE A 168 20.41 -1.76 -0.99
N LEU A 169 19.51 -2.66 -0.56
CA LEU A 169 18.07 -2.39 -0.46
C LEU A 169 17.72 -1.50 0.74
N PHE A 170 18.64 -1.39 1.70
CA PHE A 170 18.45 -0.66 2.95
C PHE A 170 19.28 0.61 3.03
N LYS A 171 20.25 0.80 2.14
CA LYS A 171 20.98 2.06 2.02
C LYS A 171 20.02 3.14 1.54
N GLU A 172 19.78 4.13 2.39
CA GLU A 172 19.08 5.34 1.99
C GLU A 172 19.85 6.02 0.85
N ASP A 173 19.13 6.35 -0.22
CA ASP A 173 19.70 7.04 -1.36
C ASP A 173 19.90 8.52 -1.00
N THR A 174 21.00 8.81 -0.29
CA THR A 174 21.39 10.15 0.17
C THR A 174 21.65 11.13 -0.98
N THR A 175 21.59 10.66 -2.23
CA THR A 175 21.85 11.44 -3.44
C THR A 175 20.63 12.22 -3.93
N THR A 176 19.42 11.91 -3.47
CA THR A 176 18.22 12.70 -3.78
C THR A 176 18.08 13.86 -2.80
N VAL A 177 18.98 14.85 -2.92
CA VAL A 177 18.75 16.16 -2.30
C VAL A 177 17.48 16.71 -2.94
N LEU A 178 16.39 16.76 -2.15
CA LEU A 178 15.14 17.40 -2.52
C LEU A 178 15.46 18.80 -3.04
N ASP A 179 15.25 19.04 -4.33
CA ASP A 179 15.30 20.40 -4.86
C ASP A 179 14.15 21.17 -4.21
N SER A 180 14.48 22.02 -3.24
CA SER A 180 13.53 22.79 -2.44
C SER A 180 12.61 23.66 -3.31
N LYS A 181 13.05 24.01 -4.53
CA LYS A 181 12.23 24.75 -5.49
C LYS A 181 11.11 23.93 -6.13
N PHE A 182 11.26 22.61 -6.20
CA PHE A 182 10.24 21.69 -6.72
C PHE A 182 9.24 21.27 -5.62
N CYS A 183 9.70 21.23 -4.37
CA CYS A 183 8.90 20.86 -3.21
C CYS A 183 7.89 21.95 -2.83
N ASN A 184 8.28 23.23 -2.92
CA ASN A 184 7.43 24.43 -2.76
C ASN A 184 6.37 24.61 -3.89
N ARG A 185 6.02 23.53 -4.59
CA ARG A 185 5.00 23.51 -5.65
C ARG A 185 4.00 22.38 -5.46
N ILE A 186 4.20 21.48 -4.48
CA ILE A 186 3.22 20.41 -4.24
C ILE A 186 2.11 21.00 -3.38
N SER A 187 1.13 21.59 -4.05
CA SER A 187 0.15 22.41 -3.35
C SER A 187 -0.71 21.62 -2.35
N LEU A 188 -0.85 20.30 -2.51
CA LEU A 188 -1.48 19.43 -1.51
C LEU A 188 -0.69 19.35 -0.17
N ILE A 189 0.65 19.37 -0.23
CA ILE A 189 1.52 19.38 0.97
C ILE A 189 1.42 20.73 1.68
N GLU A 190 1.39 21.82 0.92
CA GLU A 190 1.17 23.17 1.45
C GLU A 190 -0.19 23.25 2.18
N GLN A 191 -1.25 22.72 1.57
CA GLN A 191 -2.58 22.67 2.21
C GLN A 191 -2.59 21.93 3.55
N LEU A 192 -1.93 20.77 3.63
CA LEU A 192 -1.83 20.00 4.88
C LEU A 192 -1.01 20.77 5.93
N THR A 193 0.07 21.42 5.50
CA THR A 193 0.96 22.20 6.38
C THR A 193 0.25 23.43 6.94
N GLU A 194 -0.44 24.19 6.10
CA GLU A 194 -1.26 25.35 6.50
C GLU A 194 -2.38 24.93 7.45
N TYR A 195 -3.10 23.85 7.14
CA TYR A 195 -4.21 23.41 7.97
C TYR A 195 -3.74 22.88 9.34
N ARG A 196 -2.57 22.23 9.40
CA ARG A 196 -1.92 21.87 10.67
C ARG A 196 -1.64 23.11 11.52
N LEU A 197 -1.06 24.16 10.92
CA LEU A 197 -0.76 25.42 11.61
C LEU A 197 -2.03 26.06 12.17
N ILE A 198 -3.13 26.08 11.40
CA ILE A 198 -4.42 26.60 11.86
C ILE A 198 -4.94 25.83 13.08
N LEU A 199 -4.78 24.51 13.11
CA LEU A 199 -5.22 23.70 14.25
C LEU A 199 -4.30 23.88 15.48
N GLU A 200 -3.00 24.10 15.27
CA GLU A 200 -2.03 24.42 16.31
C GLU A 200 -2.32 25.81 16.93
N GLU A 201 -2.59 26.83 16.12
CA GLU A 201 -3.00 28.18 16.57
C GLU A 201 -4.32 28.18 17.36
N ARG A 202 -5.15 27.16 17.17
CA ARG A 202 -6.43 26.98 17.88
C ARG A 202 -6.32 26.08 19.11
N ASP A 203 -5.10 25.67 19.48
CA ASP A 203 -4.83 24.74 20.58
C ASP A 203 -5.56 23.39 20.44
N GLU A 204 -5.86 22.98 19.20
CA GLU A 204 -6.57 21.73 18.91
C GLU A 204 -5.63 20.54 18.68
N ILE A 205 -4.34 20.82 18.49
CA ILE A 205 -3.27 19.83 18.35
C ILE A 205 -2.25 20.09 19.44
N GLN A 206 -1.85 19.06 20.16
CA GLN A 206 -0.81 19.19 21.17
C GLN A 206 0.58 19.35 20.51
N PRO A 207 1.54 20.07 21.13
CA PRO A 207 2.85 20.29 20.53
C PRO A 207 3.59 19.00 20.13
N HIS A 208 3.44 17.92 20.91
CA HIS A 208 4.06 16.63 20.59
C HIS A 208 3.41 15.95 19.37
N GLU A 209 2.08 16.05 19.21
CA GLU A 209 1.35 15.53 18.04
C GLU A 209 1.72 16.32 16.78
N SER A 210 1.89 17.64 16.94
CA SER A 210 2.34 18.54 15.88
C SER A 210 3.67 18.08 15.25
N LEU A 211 4.63 17.65 16.06
CA LEU A 211 5.91 17.11 15.58
C LEU A 211 5.73 15.82 14.77
N ILE A 212 4.88 14.90 15.23
CA ILE A 212 4.56 13.65 14.53
C ILE A 212 3.92 13.96 13.16
N TYR A 213 3.01 14.94 13.12
CA TYR A 213 2.37 15.37 11.88
C TYR A 213 3.34 16.02 10.90
N ILE A 214 4.28 16.85 11.39
CA ILE A 214 5.33 17.45 10.55
C ILE A 214 6.17 16.35 9.89
N ASP A 215 6.58 15.34 10.65
CA ASP A 215 7.35 14.22 10.11
C ASP A 215 6.55 13.40 9.08
N SER A 216 5.30 13.07 9.39
CA SER A 216 4.40 12.33 8.49
C SER A 216 4.16 13.06 7.15
N ILE A 217 4.00 14.39 7.20
CA ILE A 217 3.87 15.25 6.01
C ILE A 217 5.17 15.24 5.19
N LYS A 218 6.34 15.36 5.83
CA LYS A 218 7.64 15.30 5.14
C LYS A 218 7.88 13.95 4.45
N LYS A 219 7.50 12.85 5.09
CA LYS A 219 7.54 11.50 4.47
C LYS A 219 6.63 11.43 3.24
N LEU A 220 5.44 12.04 3.29
CA LEU A 220 4.53 12.11 2.14
C LEU A 220 5.13 12.93 1.00
N GLU A 221 5.68 14.10 1.32
CA GLU A 221 6.36 14.98 0.38
C GLU A 221 7.53 14.28 -0.31
N SER A 222 8.38 13.59 0.45
CA SER A 222 9.52 12.82 -0.08
C SER A 222 9.07 11.75 -1.07
N ILE A 223 7.99 11.02 -0.75
CA ILE A 223 7.45 10.00 -1.65
C ILE A 223 6.87 10.62 -2.91
N ILE A 224 6.08 11.70 -2.79
CA ILE A 224 5.52 12.39 -3.95
C ILE A 224 6.64 12.87 -4.87
N TYR A 225 7.70 13.45 -4.32
CA TYR A 225 8.88 13.87 -5.07
C TYR A 225 9.55 12.71 -5.82
N LYS A 226 9.75 11.57 -5.13
CA LYS A 226 10.28 10.34 -5.76
C LYS A 226 9.38 9.83 -6.89
N ILE A 227 8.06 9.87 -6.71
CA ILE A 227 7.09 9.50 -7.75
C ILE A 227 7.28 10.38 -8.99
N ILE A 228 7.41 11.70 -8.82
CA ILE A 228 7.61 12.65 -9.93
C ILE A 228 8.91 12.35 -10.67
N ILE A 229 10.03 12.26 -9.95
CA ILE A 229 11.36 12.09 -10.57
C ILE A 229 11.49 10.74 -11.26
N LEU A 230 11.02 9.67 -10.62
CA LEU A 230 11.15 8.31 -11.14
C LEU A 230 10.00 7.94 -12.08
N ASN A 231 9.00 8.81 -12.24
CA ASN A 231 7.75 8.54 -12.95
C ASN A 231 7.13 7.19 -12.55
N ASN A 232 7.11 6.89 -11.26
CA ASN A 232 6.67 5.60 -10.72
C ASN A 232 5.61 5.77 -9.64
N GLN A 233 4.35 5.73 -10.06
CA GLN A 233 3.15 5.86 -9.21
C GLN A 233 3.07 4.80 -8.11
N GLN A 234 3.71 3.65 -8.28
CA GLN A 234 3.72 2.58 -7.28
C GLN A 234 4.53 2.97 -6.03
N LEU A 235 5.35 4.03 -6.06
CA LEU A 235 6.08 4.43 -4.85
C LEU A 235 5.15 4.97 -3.75
N ILE A 236 3.90 5.34 -4.07
CA ILE A 236 2.91 5.76 -3.08
C ILE A 236 2.66 4.67 -2.02
N TRP A 237 2.83 3.39 -2.36
CA TRP A 237 2.65 2.28 -1.42
C TRP A 237 3.57 2.34 -0.20
N GLY A 238 4.74 2.98 -0.33
CA GLY A 238 5.74 3.05 0.73
C GLY A 238 5.30 3.88 1.94
N TRP A 239 4.48 4.92 1.74
CA TRP A 239 4.24 5.94 2.78
C TRP A 239 3.66 5.35 4.05
N ILE A 240 2.68 4.46 3.91
CA ILE A 240 2.01 3.83 5.05
C ILE A 240 2.94 2.94 5.85
N GLY A 241 4.02 2.39 5.26
CA GLY A 241 5.00 1.56 5.95
C GLY A 241 6.15 2.36 6.59
N GLU A 242 6.28 3.65 6.28
CA GLU A 242 7.35 4.53 6.78
C GLU A 242 6.92 5.37 8.01
N GLN A 243 5.66 5.27 8.44
CA GLN A 243 5.14 6.04 9.57
C GLN A 243 5.70 5.57 10.92
N ASP A 244 5.68 6.47 11.90
CA ASP A 244 6.06 6.16 13.28
C ASP A 244 4.93 5.56 14.08
N ASP A 245 5.28 4.73 15.07
CA ASP A 245 4.36 3.99 15.95
C ASP A 245 3.33 4.94 16.56
N GLU A 246 3.77 6.12 16.95
CA GLU A 246 2.94 7.19 17.50
C GLU A 246 1.93 7.75 16.48
N PHE A 247 2.29 7.86 15.20
CA PHE A 247 1.35 8.24 14.15
C PHE A 247 0.23 7.20 14.02
N TYR A 248 0.58 5.91 14.04
CA TYR A 248 -0.42 4.86 13.97
C TYR A 248 -1.34 4.87 15.19
N ILE A 249 -0.81 5.10 16.40
CA ILE A 249 -1.63 5.26 17.61
C ILE A 249 -2.60 6.44 17.46
N LEU A 250 -2.13 7.59 16.97
CA LEU A 250 -2.98 8.76 16.72
C LEU A 250 -4.08 8.45 15.71
N ALA A 251 -3.77 7.73 14.64
CA ALA A 251 -4.72 7.48 13.57
C ALA A 251 -5.70 6.31 13.83
N ASN A 252 -5.22 5.22 14.42
CA ASN A 252 -5.96 3.97 14.61
C ASN A 252 -6.68 3.91 15.97
N ASP A 253 -5.95 4.24 17.04
CA ASP A 253 -6.43 3.99 18.41
C ASP A 253 -7.16 5.22 18.96
N LYS A 254 -6.49 6.38 18.92
CA LYS A 254 -7.09 7.66 19.36
C LYS A 254 -8.05 8.24 18.33
N LYS A 255 -7.88 7.89 17.05
CA LYS A 255 -8.64 8.43 15.92
C LYS A 255 -8.63 9.96 15.92
N GLU A 256 -7.45 10.53 16.14
CA GLU A 256 -7.25 11.98 16.12
C GLU A 256 -7.55 12.53 14.73
N TYR A 257 -8.25 13.66 14.71
CA TYR A 257 -8.87 14.16 13.48
C TYR A 257 -7.83 14.40 12.37
N PHE A 258 -6.72 15.05 12.71
CA PHE A 258 -5.69 15.38 11.73
C PHE A 258 -4.91 14.15 11.26
N ALA A 259 -4.67 13.16 12.13
CA ALA A 259 -4.10 11.87 11.75
C ALA A 259 -5.00 11.12 10.76
N CYS A 260 -6.31 11.08 11.03
CA CYS A 260 -7.29 10.50 10.11
C CYS A 260 -7.37 11.26 8.77
N LYS A 261 -7.21 12.60 8.79
CA LYS A 261 -7.15 13.44 7.59
C LYS A 261 -5.89 13.14 6.75
N LEU A 262 -4.73 12.98 7.38
CA LEU A 262 -3.50 12.57 6.66
C LEU A 262 -3.67 11.22 5.96
N LEU A 263 -4.24 10.22 6.65
CA LEU A 263 -4.59 8.94 6.02
C LEU A 263 -5.60 9.10 4.89
N PHE A 264 -6.56 10.02 5.01
CA PHE A 264 -7.53 10.28 3.95
C PHE A 264 -6.86 10.86 2.70
N TYR A 265 -5.94 11.80 2.88
CA TYR A 265 -5.14 12.36 1.78
C TYR A 265 -4.30 11.26 1.12
N TYR A 266 -3.63 10.44 1.92
CA TYR A 266 -2.88 9.29 1.44
C TYR A 266 -3.74 8.33 0.61
N CYS A 267 -4.90 7.91 1.13
CA CYS A 267 -5.80 6.98 0.44
C CYS A 267 -6.32 7.58 -0.87
N SER A 268 -6.67 8.87 -0.85
CA SER A 268 -7.17 9.58 -2.02
C SER A 268 -6.09 9.65 -3.11
N LEU A 269 -4.87 10.05 -2.75
CA LEU A 269 -3.72 10.06 -3.65
C LEU A 269 -3.44 8.66 -4.21
N ARG A 270 -3.46 7.62 -3.37
CA ARG A 270 -3.28 6.24 -3.85
C ARG A 270 -4.32 5.91 -4.91
N VAL A 271 -5.61 6.17 -4.67
CA VAL A 271 -6.68 5.84 -5.61
C VAL A 271 -6.51 6.61 -6.92
N ILE A 272 -6.15 7.89 -6.85
CA ILE A 272 -5.93 8.74 -8.03
C ILE A 272 -4.71 8.28 -8.84
N LEU A 273 -3.61 7.94 -8.16
CA LEU A 273 -2.35 7.57 -8.81
C LEU A 273 -2.33 6.15 -9.37
N THR A 274 -3.02 5.21 -8.73
CA THR A 274 -2.93 3.77 -9.08
C THR A 274 -4.26 3.21 -9.61
N GLY A 275 -5.30 4.03 -9.68
CA GLY A 275 -6.63 3.65 -10.12
C GLY A 275 -7.46 2.92 -9.06
N ARG A 276 -8.76 2.77 -9.36
CA ARG A 276 -9.67 1.93 -8.58
C ARG A 276 -9.45 0.47 -8.99
N THR A 277 -8.93 -0.31 -8.06
CA THR A 277 -8.83 -1.76 -8.23
C THR A 277 -10.23 -2.36 -8.00
N GLY A 278 -11.03 -2.53 -9.07
CA GLY A 278 -12.27 -3.31 -9.10
C GLY A 278 -13.61 -2.57 -8.98
N TYR A 279 -14.71 -3.24 -9.36
CA TYR A 279 -16.08 -2.68 -9.43
C TYR A 279 -16.74 -2.44 -8.05
N GLN A 280 -16.26 -3.07 -6.98
CA GLN A 280 -16.87 -3.03 -5.63
C GLN A 280 -16.14 -2.14 -4.61
N GLY A 281 -15.11 -1.41 -5.03
CA GLY A 281 -14.24 -0.62 -4.14
C GLY A 281 -13.17 -1.47 -3.46
N ASN A 282 -12.14 -0.82 -2.94
CA ASN A 282 -11.00 -1.40 -2.21
C ASN A 282 -10.79 -0.72 -0.84
N THR A 283 -9.93 -1.28 0.01
CA THR A 283 -9.65 -0.77 1.37
C THR A 283 -9.45 0.75 1.44
N TRP A 284 -8.81 1.33 0.41
CA TRP A 284 -8.54 2.77 0.30
C TRP A 284 -9.82 3.58 0.06
N THR A 285 -10.64 3.21 -0.92
CA THR A 285 -11.93 3.85 -1.18
C THR A 285 -12.90 3.69 -0.01
N PHE A 286 -12.88 2.53 0.67
CA PHE A 286 -13.68 2.32 1.88
C PHE A 286 -13.23 3.23 3.01
N TYR A 287 -11.92 3.45 3.18
CA TYR A 287 -11.42 4.42 4.14
C TYR A 287 -11.83 5.85 3.78
N CYS A 288 -11.81 6.25 2.50
CA CYS A 288 -12.30 7.57 2.09
C CYS A 288 -13.79 7.78 2.45
N HIS A 289 -14.63 6.76 2.26
CA HIS A 289 -16.02 6.79 2.72
C HIS A 289 -16.13 6.85 4.25
N TRP A 290 -15.31 6.07 4.96
CA TRP A 290 -15.27 6.10 6.41
C TRP A 290 -14.89 7.48 6.94
N PHE A 291 -13.84 8.12 6.40
CA PHE A 291 -13.39 9.45 6.82
C PHE A 291 -14.47 10.50 6.60
N LYS A 292 -15.17 10.48 5.45
CA LYS A 292 -16.33 11.34 5.22
C LYS A 292 -17.37 11.20 6.33
N ASN A 293 -17.76 9.97 6.64
CA ASN A 293 -18.78 9.70 7.66
C ASN A 293 -18.30 10.12 9.06
N TYR A 294 -17.03 9.85 9.38
CA TYR A 294 -16.39 10.27 10.62
C TYR A 294 -16.37 11.80 10.77
N ASN A 295 -15.99 12.53 9.72
CA ASN A 295 -15.97 13.99 9.68
C ASN A 295 -17.38 14.56 9.90
N LEU A 296 -18.37 14.08 9.13
CA LEU A 296 -19.76 14.51 9.23
C LEU A 296 -20.39 14.17 10.60
N ALA A 297 -20.07 13.00 11.16
CA ALA A 297 -20.55 12.62 12.49
C ALA A 297 -19.96 13.51 13.60
N ARG A 298 -18.69 13.91 13.47
CA ARG A 298 -17.99 14.72 14.48
C ARG A 298 -18.33 16.21 14.40
N PHE A 299 -18.55 16.75 13.20
CA PHE A 299 -18.71 18.21 12.99
C PHE A 299 -20.05 18.62 12.37
N GLY A 300 -20.90 17.68 11.94
CA GLY A 300 -22.18 17.95 11.27
C GLY A 300 -22.05 18.40 9.80
N HIS A 301 -20.85 18.83 9.38
CA HIS A 301 -20.51 19.22 8.03
C HIS A 301 -19.04 18.87 7.75
N TRP A 302 -18.60 18.97 6.50
CA TRP A 302 -17.17 18.88 6.19
C TRP A 302 -16.43 20.00 6.88
N ARG A 303 -15.51 19.64 7.77
CA ARG A 303 -14.75 20.61 8.54
C ARG A 303 -13.78 21.44 7.68
N ASP A 304 -13.21 20.84 6.64
CA ASP A 304 -12.41 21.53 5.64
C ASP A 304 -13.02 21.32 4.25
N HIS A 305 -13.29 22.42 3.55
CA HIS A 305 -13.84 22.40 2.19
C HIS A 305 -12.92 21.70 1.18
N LYS A 306 -11.60 21.72 1.39
CA LYS A 306 -10.63 21.05 0.51
C LYS A 306 -10.80 19.53 0.54
N ASP A 307 -11.28 18.97 1.67
CA ASP A 307 -11.59 17.54 1.79
C ASP A 307 -12.71 17.11 0.85
N ILE A 308 -13.68 18.02 0.62
CA ILE A 308 -14.81 17.78 -0.29
C ILE A 308 -14.29 17.58 -1.70
N SER A 309 -13.46 18.50 -2.18
CA SER A 309 -12.94 18.48 -3.54
C SER A 309 -12.09 17.24 -3.79
N LEU A 310 -11.26 16.84 -2.83
CA LEU A 310 -10.47 15.62 -2.92
C LEU A 310 -11.35 14.36 -2.91
N TYR A 311 -12.37 14.31 -2.06
CA TYR A 311 -13.34 13.22 -2.04
C TYR A 311 -14.10 13.10 -3.37
N GLN A 312 -14.55 14.23 -3.91
CA GLN A 312 -15.22 14.29 -5.22
C GLN A 312 -14.29 13.81 -6.34
N LEU A 313 -13.01 14.19 -6.32
CA LEU A 313 -12.02 13.71 -7.27
C LEU A 313 -11.89 12.18 -7.25
N VAL A 314 -11.88 11.57 -6.06
CA VAL A 314 -11.79 10.13 -5.91
C VAL A 314 -13.03 9.41 -6.45
N PHE A 315 -14.23 9.98 -6.31
CA PHE A 315 -15.50 9.26 -6.53
C PHE A 315 -16.34 9.70 -7.74
N LEU A 316 -16.32 10.98 -8.12
CA LEU A 316 -17.17 11.54 -9.18
C LEU A 316 -16.48 11.62 -10.54
N TYR A 317 -15.16 11.70 -10.57
CA TYR A 317 -14.39 11.81 -11.80
C TYR A 317 -13.65 10.50 -12.05
N ASP A 318 -13.88 9.86 -13.21
CA ASP A 318 -12.99 8.83 -13.74
C ASP A 318 -11.71 9.52 -14.23
N TYR A 319 -10.89 9.94 -13.26
CA TYR A 319 -9.68 10.71 -13.51
C TYR A 319 -8.50 9.75 -13.72
N GLU A 320 -7.91 9.82 -14.91
CA GLU A 320 -6.63 9.19 -15.20
C GLU A 320 -5.56 10.29 -15.19
N VAL A 321 -4.59 10.20 -14.28
CA VAL A 321 -3.50 11.19 -14.18
C VAL A 321 -2.60 11.06 -15.41
N LYS A 322 -2.88 11.85 -16.45
CA LYS A 322 -2.08 11.89 -17.69
C LYS A 322 -0.75 12.62 -17.54
N ASP A 323 -0.72 13.63 -16.68
CA ASP A 323 0.49 14.37 -16.31
C ASP A 323 0.51 14.58 -14.79
N LEU A 324 1.36 13.79 -14.14
CA LEU A 324 1.54 13.81 -12.69
C LEU A 324 2.10 15.14 -12.18
N THR A 325 3.00 15.76 -12.93
CA THR A 325 3.66 17.00 -12.51
C THR A 325 2.66 18.15 -12.53
N SER A 326 1.86 18.24 -13.60
CA SER A 326 0.78 19.22 -13.69
C SER A 326 -0.30 19.00 -12.62
N PHE A 327 -0.69 17.74 -12.36
CA PHE A 327 -1.66 17.38 -11.32
C PHE A 327 -1.22 17.84 -9.92
N LEU A 328 0.05 17.61 -9.57
CA LEU A 328 0.58 17.97 -8.25
C LEU A 328 0.90 19.46 -8.11
N ALA A 329 1.20 20.16 -9.21
CA ALA A 329 1.65 21.56 -9.21
C ALA A 329 0.53 22.60 -9.32
N THR A 330 -0.57 22.31 -10.02
CA THR A 330 -1.53 23.36 -10.39
C THR A 330 -2.65 23.59 -9.40
N ASN A 331 -3.05 22.58 -8.63
CA ASN A 331 -4.19 22.64 -7.71
C ASN A 331 -5.44 23.34 -8.28
N GLN A 332 -5.59 23.41 -9.60
CA GLN A 332 -6.83 23.84 -10.22
C GLN A 332 -7.75 22.64 -10.14
N MET A 333 -8.40 22.51 -8.98
CA MET A 333 -9.63 21.73 -8.82
C MET A 333 -10.80 22.40 -9.56
N ASN A 334 -10.54 22.98 -10.73
CA ASN A 334 -11.52 23.37 -11.74
C ASN A 334 -11.43 22.29 -12.82
N PHE A 335 -12.21 21.22 -12.64
CA PHE A 335 -12.26 20.14 -13.61
C PHE A 335 -13.57 20.21 -14.37
N GLU A 336 -13.48 20.52 -15.65
CA GLU A 336 -14.57 20.32 -16.60
C GLU A 336 -14.85 18.82 -16.71
N SER A 337 -16.12 18.44 -16.52
CA SER A 337 -16.60 17.10 -16.82
C SER A 337 -16.38 16.78 -18.29
N LYS A 338 -16.03 15.54 -18.62
CA LYS A 338 -16.17 15.04 -20.00
C LYS A 338 -17.61 15.15 -20.48
#